data_AF-E6K511-F1
#
_entry.id   AF-E6K511-F1
#
_cell.length_a   1.000
_cell.length_b   1.000
_cell.length_c   1.000
_cell.angle_alpha   90.00
_cell.angle_beta   90.00
_cell.angle_gamma   90.00
#
_symmetry.space_group_name_H-M   'P 1'
#
loop_
_entity.id
_entity.type
_entity.pdbx_description
1 polymer ?
#
loop_
_entity_poly.entity_id
_entity_poly.type
_entity_poly.pdbx_seq_one_letter_code
_entity_poly.pdbx_strand_id
1 'polypeptide(L)'
;MKRLMIMMALALTVSASAWAMSYEEAMAEARYLTDKMAYELGLTSREYDRMYRINLDYLLSVDDYDDLYSSSWRARNSAFRAFFNGRQWNLYVGADYFYRPLSWRNGAFVHNIYMRYPRRHAPRYVVPCPPPPRRYGPSPRPYGPDCRDRRPGFGRRPDFDRPGFDRPGHHHHHRPWRD
;
A
#
# COMPACT_ATOMS: atom_id res chain seq x y z
N MET A 1 50.13 -5.84 0.82
CA MET A 1 49.38 -4.63 0.44
C MET A 1 48.19 -4.91 -0.50
N LYS A 2 48.31 -5.72 -1.58
CA LYS A 2 47.17 -5.97 -2.51
C LYS A 2 45.97 -6.74 -1.91
N ARG A 3 46.18 -7.65 -0.96
CA ARG A 3 45.11 -8.46 -0.34
C ARG A 3 44.23 -7.66 0.65
N LEU A 4 44.78 -6.65 1.31
CA LEU A 4 44.02 -5.75 2.20
C LEU A 4 43.09 -4.81 1.42
N MET A 5 43.51 -4.35 0.24
CA MET A 5 42.65 -3.51 -0.60
C MET A 5 41.47 -4.28 -1.21
N ILE A 6 41.64 -5.57 -1.52
CA ILE A 6 40.52 -6.44 -1.98
C ILE A 6 39.52 -6.69 -0.84
N MET A 7 39.98 -6.86 0.40
CA MET A 7 39.10 -7.02 1.57
C MET A 7 38.36 -5.73 1.94
N MET A 8 38.99 -4.56 1.74
CA MET A 8 38.36 -3.26 1.97
C MET A 8 37.36 -2.90 0.86
N ALA A 9 37.60 -3.34 -0.38
CA ALA A 9 36.66 -3.21 -1.49
C ALA A 9 35.44 -4.15 -1.36
N LEU A 10 35.56 -5.28 -0.65
CA LEU A 10 34.45 -6.18 -0.35
C LEU A 10 33.53 -5.64 0.78
N ALA A 11 34.02 -4.71 1.61
CA ALA A 11 33.26 -4.12 2.72
C ALA A 11 32.27 -3.00 2.30
N LEU A 12 32.13 -2.71 0.99
CA LEU A 12 31.46 -1.51 0.47
C LEU A 12 30.21 -1.77 -0.39
N THR A 13 29.55 -2.92 -0.26
CA THR A 13 28.33 -3.20 -1.06
C THR A 13 27.13 -3.66 -0.24
N VAL A 14 26.87 -3.00 0.88
CA VAL A 14 25.48 -2.85 1.35
C VAL A 14 25.19 -1.36 1.34
N SER A 15 24.84 -0.84 0.17
CA SER A 15 24.07 0.38 0.10
C SER A 15 22.69 0.05 0.68
N ALA A 16 22.56 0.14 2.01
CA ALA A 16 21.26 0.15 2.67
C ALA A 16 20.53 1.37 2.12
N SER A 17 19.64 1.14 1.16
CA SER A 17 18.73 2.17 0.67
C SER A 17 17.74 2.43 1.79
N ALA A 18 18.00 3.46 2.60
CA ALA A 18 17.05 3.96 3.58
C ALA A 18 15.74 4.31 2.87
N TRP A 19 14.63 3.84 3.41
CA TRP A 19 13.29 4.16 2.94
C TRP A 19 12.73 5.25 3.82
N ALA A 20 12.82 6.49 3.36
CA ALA A 20 12.18 7.61 4.03
C ALA A 20 10.83 7.87 3.37
N MET A 21 9.74 7.60 4.08
CA MET A 21 8.41 7.95 3.60
C MET A 21 8.22 9.48 3.65
N SER A 22 7.68 10.07 2.59
CA SER A 22 7.35 11.50 2.63
C SER A 22 6.26 11.78 3.67
N TYR A 23 6.24 12.99 4.25
CA TYR A 23 5.24 13.33 5.25
C TYR A 23 3.79 13.20 4.73
N GLU A 24 3.53 13.61 3.49
CA GLU A 24 2.20 13.49 2.88
C GLU A 24 1.78 12.03 2.67
N GLU A 25 2.72 11.18 2.24
CA GLU A 25 2.49 9.74 2.11
C GLU A 25 2.21 9.13 3.49
N ALA A 26 3.00 9.47 4.51
CA ALA A 26 2.80 8.99 5.88
C ALA A 26 1.44 9.38 6.44
N MET A 27 0.99 10.60 6.17
CA MET A 27 -0.37 11.02 6.51
C MET A 27 -1.44 10.18 5.82
N ALA A 28 -1.31 9.94 4.52
CA ALA A 28 -2.28 9.15 3.76
C ALA A 28 -2.32 7.69 4.23
N GLU A 29 -1.16 7.10 4.49
CA GLU A 29 -1.00 5.74 5.00
C GLU A 29 -1.55 5.60 6.43
N ALA A 30 -1.19 6.51 7.33
CA ALA A 30 -1.68 6.53 8.71
C ALA A 30 -3.19 6.71 8.77
N ARG A 31 -3.75 7.60 7.94
CA ARG A 31 -5.21 7.80 7.84
C ARG A 31 -5.88 6.52 7.37
N TYR A 32 -5.40 5.93 6.28
CA TYR A 32 -5.99 4.70 5.74
C TYR A 32 -5.97 3.55 6.76
N LEU A 33 -4.82 3.35 7.43
CA LEU A 33 -4.68 2.35 8.48
C LEU A 33 -5.69 2.59 9.62
N THR A 34 -5.82 3.84 10.05
CA THR A 34 -6.70 4.22 11.15
C THR A 34 -8.19 4.12 10.78
N ASP A 35 -8.56 4.42 9.54
CA ASP A 35 -9.91 4.18 9.02
C ASP A 35 -10.30 2.70 9.12
N LYS A 36 -9.35 1.80 8.80
CA LYS A 36 -9.59 0.36 8.93
C LYS A 36 -9.63 -0.10 10.39
N MET A 37 -8.79 0.47 11.25
CA MET A 37 -8.88 0.23 12.70
C MET A 37 -10.23 0.70 13.24
N ALA A 38 -10.74 1.85 12.81
CA ALA A 38 -12.04 2.36 13.23
C ALA A 38 -13.19 1.43 12.84
N TYR A 39 -13.15 0.93 11.60
CA TYR A 39 -14.11 -0.04 11.09
C TYR A 39 -14.10 -1.36 11.88
N GLU A 40 -12.92 -1.96 12.10
CA GLU A 40 -12.84 -3.29 12.72
C GLU A 40 -12.92 -3.27 14.25
N LEU A 41 -12.31 -2.26 14.89
CA LEU A 41 -12.22 -2.17 16.35
C LEU A 41 -13.39 -1.36 16.94
N GLY A 42 -14.18 -0.67 16.11
CA GLY A 42 -15.27 0.20 16.55
C GLY A 42 -14.74 1.41 17.34
N LEU A 43 -13.78 2.14 16.76
CA LEU A 43 -13.18 3.30 17.42
C LEU A 43 -14.17 4.47 17.49
N THR A 44 -14.19 5.17 18.62
CA THR A 44 -14.80 6.50 18.78
C THR A 44 -13.98 7.55 18.03
N SER A 45 -14.58 8.73 17.75
CA SER A 45 -13.87 9.84 17.10
C SER A 45 -12.61 10.27 17.87
N ARG A 46 -12.67 10.26 19.21
CA ARG A 46 -11.52 10.60 20.05
C ARG A 46 -10.40 9.56 19.96
N GLU A 47 -10.75 8.28 19.97
CA GLU A 47 -9.77 7.21 19.78
C GLU A 47 -9.16 7.29 18.38
N TYR A 48 -9.98 7.51 17.34
CA TYR A 48 -9.54 7.69 15.96
C TYR A 48 -8.42 8.73 15.85
N ASP A 49 -8.65 9.96 16.34
CA ASP A 49 -7.67 11.04 16.24
C ASP A 49 -6.36 10.71 16.96
N ARG A 50 -6.46 10.03 18.11
CA ARG A 50 -5.30 9.60 18.88
C ARG A 50 -4.52 8.51 18.14
N MET A 51 -5.22 7.51 17.60
CA MET A 51 -4.61 6.39 16.86
C MET A 51 -3.95 6.87 15.57
N TYR A 52 -4.60 7.80 14.85
CA TYR A 52 -4.05 8.43 13.65
C TYR A 52 -2.70 9.06 13.92
N ARG A 53 -2.60 9.90 14.97
CA ARG A 53 -1.33 10.55 15.34
C ARG A 53 -0.23 9.56 15.70
N ILE A 54 -0.56 8.50 16.44
CA ILE A 54 0.43 7.48 16.83
C ILE A 54 0.87 6.65 15.62
N ASN A 55 -0.05 6.31 14.72
CA ASN A 55 0.28 5.62 13.47
C ASN A 55 1.19 6.49 12.59
N LEU A 56 0.89 7.79 12.47
CA LEU A 56 1.70 8.74 11.72
C LEU A 56 3.12 8.84 12.28
N ASP A 57 3.25 9.02 13.60
CA ASP A 57 4.54 9.10 14.29
C ASP A 57 5.39 7.85 14.05
N TYR A 58 4.78 6.66 14.16
CA TYR A 58 5.47 5.41 13.84
C TYR A 58 5.95 5.35 12.38
N LEU A 59 5.08 5.68 11.41
CA LEU A 59 5.44 5.61 9.99
C LEU A 59 6.56 6.59 9.62
N LEU A 60 6.59 7.77 10.24
CA LEU A 60 7.66 8.77 10.05
C LEU A 60 8.98 8.39 10.73
N SER A 61 8.95 7.45 11.68
CA SER A 61 10.11 7.02 12.44
C SER A 61 10.83 5.79 11.86
N VAL A 62 10.27 5.19 10.80
CA VAL A 62 10.82 3.99 10.18
C VAL A 62 11.59 4.41 8.94
N ASP A 63 12.92 4.31 9.02
CA ASP A 63 13.82 4.64 7.91
C ASP A 63 14.50 3.38 7.35
N ASP A 64 14.68 2.34 8.16
CA ASP A 64 15.28 1.06 7.76
C ASP A 64 14.44 -0.16 8.22
N TYR A 65 14.73 -1.33 7.65
CA TYR A 65 14.15 -2.62 8.05
C TYR A 65 14.33 -2.89 9.55
N ASP A 66 15.47 -2.48 10.13
CA ASP A 66 15.76 -2.66 11.55
C ASP A 66 14.81 -1.84 12.46
N ASP A 67 14.17 -0.79 11.92
CA ASP A 67 13.26 0.07 12.68
C ASP A 67 11.84 -0.50 12.81
N LEU A 68 11.47 -1.47 11.97
CA LEU A 68 10.11 -1.99 11.85
C LEU A 68 9.51 -2.42 13.20
N TYR A 69 10.31 -3.04 14.06
CA TYR A 69 9.89 -3.60 15.35
C TYR A 69 10.75 -3.10 16.52
N SER A 70 11.35 -1.91 16.36
CA SER A 70 12.30 -1.33 17.32
C SER A 70 11.58 -0.53 18.44
N SER A 71 12.16 0.59 18.89
CA SER A 71 11.61 1.45 19.94
C SER A 71 10.28 2.09 19.54
N SER A 72 10.15 2.63 18.32
CA SER A 72 8.95 3.32 17.86
C SER A 72 7.74 2.39 17.78
N TRP A 73 7.94 1.16 17.27
CA TRP A 73 6.90 0.13 17.25
C TRP A 73 6.41 -0.24 18.67
N ARG A 74 7.34 -0.41 19.62
CA ARG A 74 7.02 -0.68 21.03
C ARG A 74 6.27 0.49 21.65
N ALA A 75 6.71 1.73 21.41
CA ALA A 75 6.06 2.94 21.90
C ALA A 75 4.62 3.05 21.38
N ARG A 76 4.42 2.82 20.07
CA ARG A 76 3.10 2.76 19.44
C ARG A 76 2.18 1.73 20.10
N ASN A 77 2.65 0.50 20.26
CA ASN A 77 1.83 -0.58 20.83
C ASN A 77 1.52 -0.37 22.31
N SER A 78 2.47 0.19 23.06
CA SER A 78 2.26 0.58 24.46
C SER A 78 1.19 1.69 24.56
N ALA A 79 1.28 2.70 23.70
CA ALA A 79 0.29 3.77 23.63
C ALA A 79 -1.11 3.23 23.30
N PHE A 80 -1.22 2.31 22.34
CA PHE A 80 -2.51 1.67 22.02
C PHE A 80 -3.06 0.84 23.17
N ARG A 81 -2.20 0.08 23.87
CA ARG A 81 -2.61 -0.71 25.03
C ARG A 81 -3.23 0.15 26.13
N ALA A 82 -2.69 1.35 26.34
CA ALA A 82 -3.18 2.29 27.34
C ALA A 82 -4.55 2.89 27.00
N PHE A 83 -4.92 2.92 25.72
CA PHE A 83 -6.20 3.49 25.25
C PHE A 83 -7.28 2.44 24.98
N PHE A 84 -6.92 1.25 24.50
CA PHE A 84 -7.88 0.22 24.13
C PHE A 84 -8.45 -0.53 25.32
N ASN A 85 -9.76 -0.81 25.26
CA ASN A 85 -10.38 -1.80 26.14
C ASN A 85 -9.93 -3.22 25.79
N GLY A 86 -10.26 -4.21 26.65
CA GLY A 86 -9.81 -5.59 26.48
C GLY A 86 -10.22 -6.23 25.15
N ARG A 87 -11.44 -5.97 24.65
CA ARG A 87 -11.91 -6.49 23.36
C ARG A 87 -11.14 -5.87 22.19
N GLN A 88 -11.00 -4.54 22.18
CA GLN A 88 -10.24 -3.82 21.15
C GLN A 88 -8.78 -4.28 21.12
N TRP A 89 -8.15 -4.43 22.28
CA TRP A 89 -6.77 -4.90 22.39
C TRP A 89 -6.61 -6.31 21.80
N ASN A 90 -7.51 -7.24 22.13
CA ASN A 90 -7.47 -8.61 21.60
C ASN A 90 -7.64 -8.66 20.08
N LEU A 91 -8.57 -7.89 19.52
CA LEU A 91 -8.73 -7.77 18.08
C LEU A 91 -7.49 -7.15 17.43
N TYR A 92 -6.93 -6.11 18.04
CA TYR A 92 -5.75 -5.41 17.54
C TYR A 92 -4.52 -6.32 17.47
N VAL A 93 -4.19 -7.05 18.56
CA VAL A 93 -3.03 -7.95 18.56
C VAL A 93 -3.25 -9.20 17.71
N GLY A 94 -4.50 -9.64 17.54
CA GLY A 94 -4.85 -10.76 16.66
C GLY A 94 -4.82 -10.43 15.16
N ALA A 95 -4.76 -9.15 14.81
CA ALA A 95 -4.70 -8.67 13.43
C ALA A 95 -3.27 -8.20 13.09
N ASP A 96 -2.47 -9.07 12.47
CA ASP A 96 -1.09 -8.76 12.08
C ASP A 96 -0.96 -7.47 11.27
N TYR A 97 -1.95 -7.15 10.42
CA TYR A 97 -1.96 -5.94 9.62
C TYR A 97 -2.20 -4.64 10.41
N PHE A 98 -2.66 -4.72 11.66
CA PHE A 98 -2.70 -3.60 12.60
C PHE A 98 -1.52 -3.62 13.56
N TYR A 99 -1.21 -4.79 14.12
CA TYR A 99 -0.15 -4.96 15.12
C TYR A 99 1.25 -4.72 14.53
N ARG A 100 1.46 -5.18 13.30
CA ARG A 100 2.68 -5.01 12.50
C ARG A 100 2.28 -4.34 11.19
N PRO A 101 2.04 -3.02 11.18
CA PRO A 101 1.49 -2.35 10.01
C PRO A 101 2.45 -2.35 8.80
N LEU A 102 3.76 -2.37 9.07
CA LEU A 102 4.81 -2.55 8.07
C LEU A 102 5.52 -3.91 8.23
N SER A 103 6.00 -4.47 7.13
CA SER A 103 6.97 -5.56 7.10
C SER A 103 8.00 -5.37 5.98
N TRP A 104 9.10 -6.11 6.06
CA TRP A 104 10.12 -6.15 5.00
C TRP A 104 10.02 -7.46 4.25
N ARG A 105 9.81 -7.42 2.92
CA ARG A 105 9.73 -8.62 2.08
C ARG A 105 10.37 -8.35 0.72
N ASN A 106 11.21 -9.28 0.26
CA ASN A 106 11.87 -9.21 -1.03
C ASN A 106 12.62 -7.88 -1.29
N GLY A 107 13.26 -7.32 -0.26
CA GLY A 107 14.01 -6.08 -0.37
C GLY A 107 13.15 -4.81 -0.42
N ALA A 108 11.89 -4.86 0.01
CA ALA A 108 11.00 -3.71 0.03
C ALA A 108 10.10 -3.68 1.27
N PHE A 109 9.71 -2.47 1.67
CA PHE A 109 8.67 -2.25 2.66
C PHE A 109 7.30 -2.68 2.13
N VAL A 110 6.50 -3.25 3.02
CA VAL A 110 5.18 -3.80 2.77
C VAL A 110 4.21 -3.27 3.79
N HIS A 111 3.19 -2.56 3.33
CA HIS A 111 2.06 -2.17 4.16
C HIS A 111 1.11 -3.38 4.29
N ASN A 112 1.11 -4.02 5.46
CA ASN A 112 0.39 -5.26 5.68
C ASN A 112 -1.13 -5.08 5.59
N ILE A 113 -1.63 -3.86 5.80
CA ILE A 113 -3.06 -3.53 5.63
C ILE A 113 -3.58 -3.83 4.23
N TYR A 114 -2.75 -3.76 3.19
CA TYR A 114 -3.17 -4.04 1.81
C TYR A 114 -3.38 -5.51 1.49
N MET A 115 -2.92 -6.42 2.37
CA MET A 115 -3.24 -7.84 2.24
C MET A 115 -4.71 -8.12 2.57
N ARG A 116 -5.26 -7.39 3.56
CA ARG A 116 -6.67 -7.50 3.98
C ARG A 116 -7.57 -6.57 3.19
N TYR A 117 -7.13 -5.33 2.99
CA TYR A 117 -7.85 -4.30 2.26
C TYR A 117 -7.01 -3.78 1.09
N PRO A 118 -7.02 -4.47 -0.06
CA PRO A 118 -6.32 -3.98 -1.24
C PRO A 118 -6.83 -2.60 -1.61
N ARG A 119 -5.93 -1.61 -1.79
CA ARG A 119 -6.33 -0.37 -2.46
C ARG A 119 -6.74 -0.72 -3.87
N ARG A 120 -7.83 -0.11 -4.36
CA ARG A 120 -8.31 -0.31 -5.74
C ARG A 120 -7.24 0.01 -6.81
N HIS A 121 -6.17 0.71 -6.43
CA HIS A 121 -5.00 1.01 -7.25
C HIS A 121 -3.64 0.73 -6.58
N ALA A 122 -3.59 -0.03 -5.47
CA ALA A 122 -2.27 -0.47 -4.99
C ALA A 122 -1.64 -1.35 -6.07
N PRO A 123 -0.36 -1.15 -6.43
CA PRO A 123 0.36 -2.16 -7.19
C PRO A 123 0.30 -3.44 -6.35
N ARG A 124 -0.51 -4.41 -6.79
CA ARG A 124 -0.44 -5.76 -6.24
C ARG A 124 1.02 -6.16 -6.33
N TYR A 125 1.61 -6.61 -5.23
CA TYR A 125 2.86 -7.36 -5.26
C TYR A 125 2.81 -8.31 -6.46
N VAL A 126 3.67 -8.07 -7.45
CA VAL A 126 3.85 -9.01 -8.55
C VAL A 126 4.49 -10.22 -7.90
N VAL A 127 3.69 -11.25 -7.65
CA VAL A 127 4.20 -12.56 -7.27
C VAL A 127 5.18 -12.96 -8.38
N PRO A 128 6.48 -13.21 -8.10
CA PRO A 128 7.39 -13.74 -9.10
C PRO A 128 6.78 -15.03 -9.63
N CYS A 129 6.61 -15.14 -10.95
CA CYS A 129 6.03 -16.34 -11.55
C CYS A 129 6.84 -17.57 -11.10
N PRO A 130 6.21 -18.62 -10.57
CA PRO A 130 6.92 -19.87 -10.30
C PRO A 130 7.52 -20.39 -11.61
N PRO A 131 8.71 -21.01 -11.58
CA PRO A 131 9.33 -21.56 -12.79
C PRO A 131 8.37 -22.58 -13.44
N PRO A 132 8.26 -22.59 -14.78
CA PRO A 132 7.31 -23.47 -15.45
C PRO A 132 7.61 -24.93 -15.10
N PRO A 133 6.58 -25.78 -14.89
CA PRO A 133 6.80 -27.21 -14.68
C PRO A 133 7.51 -27.80 -15.90
N ARG A 134 8.46 -28.73 -15.67
CA ARG A 134 9.19 -29.41 -16.73
C ARG A 134 8.20 -30.15 -17.63
N ARG A 135 8.19 -29.84 -18.92
CA ARG A 135 7.27 -30.41 -19.91
C ARG A 135 7.56 -31.90 -20.14
N TYR A 136 6.56 -32.76 -19.96
CA TYR A 136 6.53 -34.10 -20.55
C TYR A 136 5.28 -34.19 -21.44
N GLY A 137 5.49 -34.33 -22.75
CA GLY A 137 4.45 -34.71 -23.72
C GLY A 137 3.81 -33.56 -24.52
N PRO A 138 3.22 -33.87 -25.71
CA PRO A 138 2.66 -32.87 -26.60
C PRO A 138 1.13 -32.68 -26.45
N SER A 139 0.75 -31.40 -26.41
CA SER A 139 -0.60 -30.80 -26.67
C SER A 139 -1.56 -30.65 -25.48
N PRO A 140 -2.59 -29.78 -25.57
CA PRO A 140 -2.82 -28.60 -26.41
C PRO A 140 -2.82 -27.29 -25.58
N ARG A 141 -2.85 -26.13 -26.26
CA ARG A 141 -2.76 -24.78 -25.68
C ARG A 141 -3.63 -24.59 -24.42
N PRO A 142 -3.10 -24.06 -23.30
CA PRO A 142 -3.94 -23.74 -22.15
C PRO A 142 -4.79 -22.50 -22.47
N TYR A 143 -6.09 -22.59 -22.22
CA TYR A 143 -6.98 -21.45 -22.18
C TYR A 143 -6.66 -20.65 -20.91
N GLY A 144 -5.70 -19.74 -20.99
CA GLY A 144 -5.29 -18.87 -19.90
C GLY A 144 -4.29 -17.83 -20.39
N PRO A 145 -4.36 -16.57 -19.91
CA PRO A 145 -3.46 -15.52 -20.37
C PRO A 145 -2.02 -15.87 -20.00
N ASP A 146 -1.14 -15.93 -21.02
CA ASP A 146 0.30 -16.05 -20.84
C ASP A 146 0.80 -14.82 -20.07
N CYS A 147 1.53 -15.04 -18.98
CA CYS A 147 2.08 -13.99 -18.13
C CYS A 147 2.99 -13.01 -18.89
N ARG A 148 3.39 -13.35 -20.13
CA ARG A 148 4.20 -12.51 -21.03
C ARG A 148 3.47 -11.31 -21.64
N ASP A 149 2.14 -11.26 -21.59
CA ASP A 149 1.36 -10.18 -22.25
C ASP A 149 1.09 -8.95 -21.37
N ARG A 150 1.60 -8.88 -20.13
CA ARG A 150 1.52 -7.65 -19.32
C ARG A 150 2.70 -6.72 -19.59
N ARG A 151 2.67 -6.01 -20.72
CA ARG A 151 3.39 -4.73 -20.82
C ARG A 151 2.59 -3.65 -20.06
N PRO A 152 3.22 -2.77 -19.26
CA PRO A 152 2.51 -1.69 -18.59
C PRO A 152 2.12 -0.63 -19.62
N GLY A 153 0.85 -0.62 -20.01
CA GLY A 153 0.28 0.50 -20.76
C GLY A 153 0.05 1.69 -19.83
N PHE A 154 0.87 2.73 -19.96
CA PHE A 154 0.52 4.06 -19.47
C PHE A 154 -0.70 4.55 -20.27
N GLY A 155 -1.88 4.57 -19.65
CA GLY A 155 -3.14 4.87 -20.34
C GLY A 155 -4.17 5.56 -19.46
N ARG A 156 -4.12 6.89 -19.48
CA ARG A 156 -5.19 7.92 -19.34
C ARG A 156 -6.15 7.88 -18.13
N ARG A 157 -6.15 9.01 -17.40
CA ARG A 157 -7.11 9.40 -16.36
C ARG A 157 -8.52 9.57 -16.97
N PRO A 158 -9.61 9.22 -16.26
CA PRO A 158 -10.91 9.82 -16.48
C PRO A 158 -11.09 11.01 -15.53
N ASP A 159 -11.30 12.18 -16.11
CA ASP A 159 -11.66 13.40 -15.38
C ASP A 159 -13.01 13.22 -14.66
N PHE A 160 -13.07 13.69 -13.42
CA PHE A 160 -14.28 13.80 -12.62
C PHE A 160 -14.91 15.16 -12.88
N ASP A 161 -16.05 15.20 -13.59
CA ASP A 161 -17.00 16.30 -13.51
C ASP A 161 -18.33 15.80 -12.94
N ARG A 162 -18.83 16.53 -11.94
CA ARG A 162 -20.08 16.30 -11.19
C ARG A 162 -20.97 17.55 -11.39
N PRO A 163 -22.22 17.61 -10.88
CA PRO A 163 -23.46 17.10 -11.46
C PRO A 163 -24.48 18.20 -11.86
N GLY A 164 -25.43 17.81 -12.73
CA GLY A 164 -26.83 18.27 -12.92
C GLY A 164 -27.30 19.69 -12.60
N PHE A 165 -27.90 20.34 -13.61
CA PHE A 165 -29.06 21.25 -13.49
C PHE A 165 -29.95 21.15 -14.74
N ASP A 166 -31.25 21.39 -14.55
CA ASP A 166 -32.41 21.05 -15.39
C ASP A 166 -32.55 21.76 -16.78
N ARG A 167 -33.37 21.11 -17.63
CA ARG A 167 -34.01 21.46 -18.94
C ARG A 167 -34.59 22.91 -19.06
N PRO A 168 -35.17 23.42 -20.21
CA PRO A 168 -35.68 22.77 -21.46
C PRO A 168 -35.53 23.55 -22.82
N GLY A 169 -35.96 22.91 -23.93
CA GLY A 169 -36.49 23.56 -25.18
C GLY A 169 -35.43 24.16 -26.12
N HIS A 170 -35.48 24.09 -27.46
CA HIS A 170 -36.62 24.21 -28.37
C HIS A 170 -36.33 23.52 -29.71
N HIS A 171 -37.36 22.90 -30.29
CA HIS A 171 -37.44 22.56 -31.70
C HIS A 171 -37.58 23.84 -32.53
N HIS A 172 -36.92 23.96 -33.69
CA HIS A 172 -37.47 24.64 -34.86
C HIS A 172 -36.93 24.06 -36.18
N HIS A 173 -37.79 24.19 -37.20
CA HIS A 173 -37.87 23.47 -38.46
C HIS A 173 -37.04 24.09 -39.59
N HIS A 174 -36.80 23.28 -40.64
CA HIS A 174 -36.70 23.54 -42.10
C HIS A 174 -36.62 25.01 -42.60
N ARG A 175 -35.83 25.45 -43.61
CA ARG A 175 -35.50 24.97 -44.97
C ARG A 175 -34.30 25.78 -45.58
N PRO A 176 -33.71 25.36 -46.72
CA PRO A 176 -32.63 26.07 -47.45
C PRO A 176 -33.14 26.95 -48.61
N TRP A 177 -32.32 27.91 -49.12
CA TRP A 177 -32.10 28.30 -50.55
C TRP A 177 -31.00 29.40 -50.61
N ARG A 178 -29.90 29.14 -51.35
CA ARG A 178 -29.35 29.86 -52.53
C ARG A 178 -29.69 31.34 -52.68
N ASP A 179 -28.64 32.11 -52.97
CA ASP A 179 -28.51 32.96 -54.16
C ASP A 179 -27.14 32.67 -54.82
#